data_AF-A0A932GRL1-F1
#
_entry.id   AF-A0A932GRL1-F1
#
_cell.length_a   1.000
_cell.length_b   1.000
_cell.length_c   1.000
_cell.angle_alpha   90.00
_cell.angle_beta   90.00
_cell.angle_gamma   90.00
#
_symmetry.space_group_name_H-M   'P 1'
#
loop_
_entity.id
_entity.type
_entity.pdbx_description
1 polymer ?
#
loop_
_entity_poly.entity_id
_entity_poly.type
_entity_poly.pdbx_seq_one_letter_code
_entity_poly.pdbx_strand_id
1 'polypeptide(L)' 'MRQQADTRIKGTERMVTRIDPKRLAKDQQETLSFIHGFLARGKAALANKEFQQAFNLADKAYVLAEELLSALR' A
#
# COMPACT_ATOMS: atom_id res chain seq x y z
N MET A 1 6.24 -4.57 -16.60
CA MET A 1 4.89 -4.32 -16.06
C MET A 1 4.49 -5.30 -14.95
N ARG A 2 4.18 -6.59 -15.21
CA ARG A 2 3.74 -7.53 -14.14
C ARG A 2 4.68 -7.59 -12.93
N GLN A 3 5.97 -7.81 -13.17
CA GLN A 3 6.97 -7.91 -12.11
C GLN A 3 7.16 -6.58 -11.36
N GLN A 4 7.05 -5.45 -12.05
CA GLN A 4 7.12 -4.13 -11.40
C GLN A 4 5.94 -3.92 -10.46
N ALA A 5 4.72 -4.27 -10.89
CA ALA A 5 3.52 -4.20 -10.05
C ALA A 5 3.64 -5.14 -8.83
N ASP A 6 4.05 -6.39 -9.02
CA ASP A 6 4.23 -7.37 -7.93
C ASP A 6 5.30 -6.91 -6.92
N THR A 7 6.46 -6.45 -7.39
CA THR A 7 7.52 -5.90 -6.54
C THR A 7 7.02 -4.68 -5.76
N ARG A 8 6.25 -3.80 -6.40
CA ARG A 8 5.70 -2.60 -5.76
C ARG A 8 4.72 -2.97 -4.65
N ILE A 9 3.77 -3.87 -4.92
CA ILE A 9 2.80 -4.37 -3.94
C ILE A 9 3.53 -4.96 -2.73
N LYS A 10 4.44 -5.91 -2.95
CA LYS A 10 5.18 -6.58 -1.87
C LYS A 10 6.06 -5.62 -1.09
N GLY A 11 6.65 -4.63 -1.76
CA GLY A 11 7.42 -3.57 -1.13
C GLY A 11 6.58 -2.77 -0.13
N THR A 12 5.43 -2.28 -0.58
CA THR A 12 4.50 -1.52 0.25
C THR A 12 3.91 -2.36 1.38
N GLU A 13 3.54 -3.62 1.13
CA GLU A 13 3.07 -4.54 2.18
C GLU A 13 4.08 -4.66 3.32
N ARG A 14 5.36 -4.89 3.00
CA ARG A 14 6.43 -4.98 4.01
C ARG A 14 6.60 -3.70 4.82
N MET A 15 6.37 -2.53 4.22
CA MET A 15 6.44 -1.26 4.94
C MET A 15 5.34 -1.17 6.00
N VAL A 16 4.10 -1.47 5.61
CA VAL A 16 2.94 -1.31 6.51
C VAL A 16 2.79 -2.43 7.52
N THR A 17 3.33 -3.64 7.27
CA THR A 17 3.32 -4.73 8.26
C THR A 17 4.04 -4.36 9.57
N ARG A 18 4.96 -3.40 9.53
CA ARG A 18 5.72 -2.95 10.71
C ARG A 18 4.97 -1.91 11.55
N ILE A 19 3.83 -1.42 11.08
CA ILE A 19 3.04 -0.39 11.75
C ILE A 19 2.06 -1.08 12.71
N ASP A 20 2.11 -0.74 13.99
CA ASP A 20 1.13 -1.19 14.97
C ASP A 20 -0.10 -0.26 14.93
N PRO A 21 -1.27 -0.72 14.44
CA PRO A 21 -2.45 0.12 14.30
C PRO A 21 -2.96 0.68 15.64
N LYS A 22 -2.68 0.00 16.76
CA LYS A 22 -3.13 0.42 18.10
C LYS A 22 -2.41 1.66 18.61
N ARG A 23 -1.25 1.98 18.03
CA ARG A 23 -0.43 3.14 18.40
C ARG A 23 -0.68 4.36 17.51
N LEU A 24 -1.56 4.23 16.53
CA LEU A 24 -1.90 5.28 15.57
C LEU A 24 -3.02 6.17 16.09
N ALA A 25 -2.91 7.46 15.80
CA ALA A 25 -4.04 8.38 15.89
C ALA A 25 -5.14 7.98 14.89
N LYS A 26 -6.37 8.47 15.09
CA LYS A 26 -7.52 8.11 14.24
C LYS A 26 -7.26 8.36 12.75
N ASP A 27 -6.72 9.52 12.41
CA ASP A 27 -6.44 9.88 11.02
C ASP A 27 -5.36 8.96 10.41
N GLN A 28 -4.35 8.57 11.20
CA GLN A 28 -3.31 7.63 10.79
C GLN A 28 -3.86 6.21 10.59
N GLN A 29 -4.83 5.77 11.40
CA GLN A 29 -5.53 4.49 11.21
C GLN A 29 -6.36 4.49 9.93
N GLU A 30 -6.98 5.61 9.60
CA GLU A 30 -7.71 5.79 8.34
C GLU A 30 -6.76 5.75 7.14
N THR A 31 -5.62 6.44 7.22
CA THR A 31 -4.56 6.33 6.19
C THR A 31 -4.08 4.90 6.02
N LEU A 32 -3.80 4.17 7.11
CA LEU A 32 -3.40 2.76 7.06
C LEU A 32 -4.48 1.88 6.40
N SER A 33 -5.75 2.14 6.69
CA SER A 33 -6.88 1.44 6.08
C SER A 33 -6.97 1.72 4.57
N PHE A 34 -6.76 2.95 4.13
CA PHE A 34 -6.70 3.29 2.70
C PHE A 34 -5.54 2.59 2.00
N ILE A 35 -4.35 2.53 2.62
CA ILE A 35 -3.20 1.81 2.07
C ILE A 35 -3.56 0.33 1.84
N HIS A 36 -4.17 -0.33 2.83
CA HIS A 36 -4.62 -1.72 2.67
C HIS A 36 -5.66 -1.87 1.56
N GLY A 37 -6.59 -0.92 1.43
CA GLY A 37 -7.58 -0.90 0.34
C GLY A 37 -6.94 -0.80 -1.05
N PHE A 38 -5.94 0.07 -1.22
CA PHE A 38 -5.19 0.17 -2.47
C PHE A 38 -4.40 -1.11 -2.78
N LEU A 39 -3.77 -1.73 -1.78
CA LEU A 39 -3.04 -2.99 -1.96
C LEU A 39 -3.96 -4.15 -2.33
N ALA A 40 -5.14 -4.25 -1.71
CA ALA A 40 -6.13 -5.28 -2.05
C ALA A 40 -6.59 -5.13 -3.51
N ARG A 41 -6.91 -3.91 -3.94
CA ARG A 41 -7.28 -3.62 -5.33
C ARG A 41 -6.12 -3.84 -6.30
N GLY A 42 -4.90 -3.50 -5.90
CA GLY A 42 -3.68 -3.74 -6.69
C GLY A 42 -3.43 -5.23 -6.93
N LYS A 43 -3.64 -6.06 -5.91
CA LYS A 43 -3.57 -7.53 -6.01
C LYS A 43 -4.66 -8.09 -6.92
N ALA A 44 -5.89 -7.59 -6.82
CA ALA A 44 -6.98 -7.99 -7.71
C ALA A 44 -6.68 -7.65 -9.17
N ALA A 45 -6.23 -6.41 -9.44
CA ALA A 45 -5.80 -5.99 -10.78
C ALA A 45 -4.65 -6.84 -11.32
N LEU A 46 -3.67 -7.20 -10.46
CA LEU A 46 -2.57 -8.09 -10.84
C LEU A 46 -3.06 -9.48 -11.25
N ALA A 47 -4.03 -10.04 -10.51
CA ALA A 47 -4.66 -11.33 -10.82
C ALA A 47 -5.43 -11.29 -12.16
N ASN A 48 -6.10 -10.17 -12.44
CA ASN A 48 -6.82 -9.93 -13.70
C ASN A 48 -5.91 -9.56 -14.88
N LYS A 49 -4.58 -9.56 -14.69
CA LYS A 49 -3.56 -9.14 -15.68
C LYS A 49 -3.63 -7.66 -16.07
N GLU A 50 -4.30 -6.83 -15.26
CA GLU A 50 -4.40 -5.38 -15.39
C GLU A 50 -3.14 -4.70 -14.83
N PHE A 51 -1.97 -5.01 -15.41
CA PHE A 51 -0.67 -4.73 -14.79
C PHE A 51 -0.39 -3.25 -14.53
N GLN A 52 -0.81 -2.36 -15.42
CA GLN A 52 -0.63 -0.92 -15.24
C GLN A 52 -1.52 -0.39 -14.10
N GLN A 53 -2.77 -0.87 -14.01
CA GLN A 53 -3.66 -0.53 -12.90
C GLN A 53 -3.13 -1.06 -11.57
N ALA A 54 -2.63 -2.31 -11.56
CA ALA A 54 -1.99 -2.90 -10.39
C ALA A 54 -0.80 -2.06 -9.91
N PHE A 55 0.06 -1.62 -10.84
CA PHE A 55 1.19 -0.73 -10.52
C PHE A 55 0.71 0.60 -9.95
N ASN A 56 -0.24 1.28 -10.60
CA ASN A 56 -0.75 2.58 -10.15
C ASN A 56 -1.39 2.51 -8.75
N LEU A 57 -2.11 1.43 -8.45
CA LEU A 57 -2.70 1.21 -7.13
C LEU A 57 -1.62 0.95 -6.06
N ALA A 58 -0.63 0.14 -6.40
CA ALA A 58 0.50 -0.15 -5.50
C ALA A 58 1.39 1.07 -5.25
N ASP A 59 1.55 1.94 -6.24
CA ASP A 59 2.33 3.16 -6.15
C ASP A 59 1.64 4.20 -5.26
N LYS A 60 0.34 4.40 -5.42
CA LYS A 60 -0.47 5.21 -4.48
C LYS A 60 -0.38 4.70 -3.05
N ALA A 61 -0.49 3.39 -2.87
CA ALA A 61 -0.34 2.76 -1.57
C ALA A 61 1.05 3.02 -0.95
N TYR A 62 2.10 3.01 -1.78
CA TYR A 62 3.45 3.28 -1.33
C TYR A 62 3.65 4.72 -0.86
N VAL A 63 3.20 5.70 -1.64
CA VAL A 63 3.34 7.13 -1.28
C VAL A 63 2.68 7.40 0.06
N LEU A 64 1.44 6.93 0.24
CA LEU A 64 0.73 7.03 1.52
C LEU A 64 1.46 6.31 2.67
N ALA A 65 2.09 5.16 2.39
CA ALA A 65 2.87 4.44 3.40
C ALA A 65 4.15 5.18 3.80
N GLU A 66 4.84 5.84 2.87
CA GLU A 66 5.98 6.71 3.18
C GLU A 66 5.55 7.91 4.02
N GLU A 67 4.47 8.57 3.64
CA GLU A 67 3.90 9.71 4.39
C GLU A 67 3.51 9.29 5.82
N LEU A 68 2.80 8.16 5.96
CA LEU A 68 2.41 7.63 7.27
C LEU A 68 3.64 7.30 8.12
N LEU A 69 4.65 6.60 7.57
CA LEU A 69 5.88 6.28 8.30
C LEU A 69 6.67 7.53 8.68
N SER A 70 6.66 8.56 7.83
CA SER A 70 7.29 9.85 8.14
C SER A 70 6.59 10.55 9.30
N ALA A 71 5.26 10.47 9.38
CA ALA A 71 4.47 11.06 10.46
C ALA A 71 4.55 10.30 11.79
N LEU A 72 5.14 9.10 11.81
CA LEU A 72 5.36 8.29 13.02
C LEU A 72 6.75 8.45 13.64
N ARG A 73 7.64 9.22 13.00
CA ARG A 73 8.95 9.58 13.54
C ARG A 73 8.86 10.80 14.43
#